data_AF-A0A8T5FDY5-F1
#
_entry.id   AF-A0A8T5FDY5-F1
#
_cell.length_a   1.000
_cell.length_b   1.000
_cell.length_c   1.000
_cell.angle_alpha   90.00
_cell.angle_beta   90.00
_cell.angle_gamma   90.00
#
_symmetry.space_group_name_H-M   'P 1'
#
loop_
_entity.id
_entity.type
_entity.pdbx_description
1 polymer ?
#
loop_
_entity_poly.entity_id
_entity_poly.type
_entity_poly.pdbx_seq_one_letter_code
_entity_poly.pdbx_strand_id
1 'polypeptide(L)'
;MTNNQDGLGTLFIGGIILVIWIIIQLWYIILPLVVIGIGIYLYFKHDEKKLKKEQERLRQERLRQERLRQERLRQEKETKRINCRNEEIRKLEEKRLRVEKRLEKFHLNKKEAELIFGKTWKKRFEKPDELLVEEIRRIGVKLTDSDSYKSKVSPIMEKVFDVIDIFIHDIWSKIGDWDDIDFENWEDDWQVVRDAWRKEKQYYQNRKEEHEKENFNNLQKYYDVLELRVGATIKEIKAQYRILMLKFHPDKNNSPGATQKCKKIIHAYNKLVEIIP
;
A
#
# COMPACT_ATOMS: atom_id res chain seq x y z
N MET A 1 74.43 -106.19 -33.58
CA MET A 1 74.07 -105.99 -32.16
C MET A 1 72.98 -104.93 -32.12
N THR A 2 71.73 -105.32 -31.91
CA THR A 2 70.54 -104.45 -31.98
C THR A 2 69.94 -104.21 -30.59
N ASN A 3 69.65 -102.93 -30.34
CA ASN A 3 68.51 -102.31 -29.64
C ASN A 3 68.07 -102.74 -28.23
N ASN A 4 68.05 -101.74 -27.34
CA ASN A 4 67.12 -101.62 -26.21
C ASN A 4 66.71 -100.13 -26.05
N GLN A 5 65.70 -99.68 -26.83
CA GLN A 5 65.08 -98.35 -26.66
C GLN A 5 63.54 -98.38 -26.56
N ASP A 6 62.92 -99.55 -26.40
CA ASP A 6 61.45 -99.72 -26.45
C ASP A 6 60.77 -99.87 -25.06
N GLY A 7 61.53 -99.77 -23.96
CA GLY A 7 61.05 -100.13 -22.62
C GLY A 7 60.31 -99.03 -21.84
N LEU A 8 60.49 -97.75 -22.19
CA LEU A 8 59.89 -96.66 -21.40
C LEU A 8 58.44 -96.37 -21.82
N GLY A 9 58.11 -96.51 -23.10
CA GLY A 9 56.76 -96.26 -23.60
C GLY A 9 55.73 -97.29 -23.11
N THR A 10 56.12 -98.55 -22.98
CA THR A 10 55.22 -99.67 -22.63
C THR A 10 54.77 -99.65 -21.18
N LEU A 11 55.62 -99.24 -20.24
CA LEU A 11 55.26 -99.09 -18.83
C LEU A 11 54.29 -97.94 -18.59
N PHE A 12 54.45 -96.82 -19.31
CA PHE A 12 53.50 -95.72 -19.28
C PHE A 12 52.13 -96.13 -19.86
N ILE A 13 52.13 -96.88 -20.97
CA ILE A 13 50.89 -97.37 -21.59
C ILE A 13 50.17 -98.37 -20.67
N GLY A 14 50.90 -99.30 -20.04
CA GLY A 14 50.33 -100.26 -19.09
C GLY A 14 49.73 -99.60 -17.84
N GLY A 15 50.41 -98.58 -17.30
CA GLY A 15 49.89 -97.76 -16.20
C GLY A 15 48.60 -97.04 -16.59
N ILE A 16 48.54 -96.47 -17.79
CA ILE A 16 47.32 -95.80 -18.30
C ILE A 16 46.16 -96.80 -18.44
N ILE A 17 46.40 -98.02 -18.95
CA ILE A 17 45.35 -99.05 -19.10
C ILE A 17 44.82 -99.50 -17.73
N LEU A 18 45.69 -99.69 -16.74
CA LEU A 18 45.28 -100.07 -15.38
C LEU A 18 44.42 -98.99 -14.72
N VAL A 19 44.80 -97.71 -14.89
CA VAL A 19 44.00 -96.58 -14.41
C VAL A 19 42.64 -96.52 -15.09
N ILE A 20 42.59 -96.73 -16.42
CA ILE A 20 41.33 -96.78 -17.18
C ILE A 20 40.44 -97.94 -16.67
N TRP A 21 41.02 -99.12 -16.43
CA TRP A 21 40.29 -100.27 -15.88
C TRP A 21 39.72 -99.98 -14.47
N ILE A 22 40.49 -99.32 -13.60
CA ILE A 22 40.01 -98.90 -12.27
C ILE A 22 38.88 -97.87 -12.37
N ILE A 23 38.98 -96.90 -13.28
CA ILE A 23 37.91 -95.93 -13.53
C ILE A 23 36.64 -96.63 -14.02
N ILE A 24 36.76 -97.63 -14.89
CA ILE A 24 35.64 -98.45 -15.38
C ILE A 24 35.06 -99.32 -14.26
N GLN A 25 35.84 -99.78 -13.28
CA GLN A 25 35.32 -100.53 -12.13
C GLN A 25 34.63 -99.60 -11.11
N LEU A 26 35.12 -98.37 -10.91
CA LEU A 26 34.62 -97.43 -9.89
C LEU A 26 33.62 -96.39 -10.41
N TRP A 27 33.22 -96.45 -11.68
CA TRP A 27 32.32 -95.48 -12.31
C TRP A 27 30.98 -95.29 -11.56
N TYR A 28 30.44 -96.36 -10.96
CA TYR A 28 29.19 -96.33 -10.21
C TYR A 28 29.28 -95.56 -8.88
N ILE A 29 30.49 -95.28 -8.37
CA ILE A 29 30.73 -94.42 -7.19
C ILE A 29 31.03 -92.98 -7.62
N ILE A 30 31.81 -92.82 -8.69
CA ILE A 30 32.20 -91.51 -9.21
C ILE A 30 30.98 -90.75 -9.75
N LEU A 31 30.08 -91.41 -10.48
CA LEU A 31 28.93 -90.77 -11.11
C LEU A 31 27.92 -90.19 -10.09
N PRO A 32 27.51 -90.89 -9.01
CA PRO A 32 26.69 -90.30 -7.94
C PRO A 32 27.37 -89.13 -7.21
N LEU A 33 28.68 -89.21 -6.94
CA LEU A 33 29.41 -88.11 -6.30
C LEU A 33 29.45 -86.86 -7.18
N VAL A 34 29.62 -87.02 -8.50
CA VAL A 34 29.54 -85.91 -9.46
C VAL A 34 28.13 -85.33 -9.50
N VAL A 35 27.08 -86.16 -9.51
CA VAL A 35 25.68 -85.68 -9.48
C VAL A 35 25.37 -84.93 -8.19
N ILE A 36 25.80 -85.44 -7.03
CA ILE A 36 25.66 -84.78 -5.74
C ILE A 36 26.45 -83.44 -5.74
N GLY A 37 27.68 -83.44 -6.25
CA GLY A 37 28.51 -82.22 -6.37
C GLY A 37 27.87 -81.16 -7.26
N ILE A 38 27.30 -81.55 -8.41
CA ILE A 38 26.54 -80.66 -9.30
C ILE A 38 25.28 -80.13 -8.59
N GLY A 39 24.56 -81.00 -7.88
CA GLY A 39 23.38 -80.62 -7.09
C GLY A 39 23.70 -79.57 -6.02
N ILE A 40 24.78 -79.79 -5.25
CA ILE A 40 25.27 -78.83 -4.24
C ILE A 40 25.70 -77.52 -4.89
N TYR A 41 26.44 -77.57 -6.00
CA TYR A 41 26.87 -76.38 -6.74
C TYR A 41 25.68 -75.54 -7.25
N LEU A 42 24.68 -76.19 -7.86
CA LEU A 42 23.48 -75.50 -8.35
C LEU A 42 22.64 -74.93 -7.22
N TYR A 43 22.53 -75.64 -6.10
CA TYR A 43 21.86 -75.15 -4.89
C TYR A 43 22.54 -73.88 -4.36
N PHE A 44 23.86 -73.90 -4.17
CA PHE A 44 24.64 -72.75 -3.71
C PHE A 44 24.53 -71.56 -4.68
N LYS A 45 24.62 -71.82 -5.98
CA LYS A 45 24.50 -70.79 -7.03
C LYS A 45 23.10 -70.18 -7.10
N HIS A 46 22.05 -70.96 -6.86
CA HIS A 46 20.68 -70.47 -6.79
C HIS A 46 20.47 -69.58 -5.55
N ASP A 47 20.99 -69.99 -4.39
CA ASP A 47 20.92 -69.22 -3.15
C ASP A 47 21.68 -67.89 -3.27
N GLU A 48 22.88 -67.90 -3.88
CA GLU A 48 23.65 -66.68 -4.17
C GLU A 48 22.89 -65.70 -5.08
N LYS A 49 22.20 -66.21 -6.12
CA LYS A 49 21.34 -65.39 -6.99
C LYS A 49 20.15 -64.82 -6.25
N LYS A 50 19.52 -65.61 -5.37
CA LYS A 50 18.40 -65.16 -4.53
C LYS A 50 18.84 -64.03 -3.60
N LEU A 51 19.99 -64.20 -2.93
CA LEU A 51 20.59 -63.18 -2.06
C LEU A 51 20.93 -61.90 -2.84
N LYS A 52 21.52 -61.99 -4.03
CA LYS A 52 21.80 -60.80 -4.87
C LYS A 52 20.53 -60.06 -5.26
N LYS A 53 19.47 -60.77 -5.64
CA LYS A 53 18.17 -60.18 -6.00
C LYS A 53 17.51 -59.51 -4.79
N GLU A 54 17.62 -60.12 -3.61
CA GLU A 54 17.11 -59.54 -2.36
C GLU A 54 17.90 -58.28 -1.95
N GLN A 55 19.23 -58.32 -2.03
CA GLN A 55 20.08 -57.15 -1.81
C GLN A 55 19.77 -56.01 -2.79
N GLU A 56 19.49 -56.32 -4.05
CA GLU A 56 19.12 -55.34 -5.06
C GLU A 56 17.75 -54.71 -4.77
N ARG A 57 16.75 -55.51 -4.36
CA ARG A 57 15.45 -55.01 -3.88
C ARG A 57 15.61 -54.06 -2.70
N LEU A 58 16.39 -54.46 -1.69
CA LEU A 58 16.68 -53.62 -0.52
C LEU A 58 17.41 -52.33 -0.91
N ARG A 59 18.33 -52.38 -1.88
CA ARG A 59 18.99 -51.17 -2.43
C ARG A 59 17.97 -50.25 -3.11
N GLN A 60 17.11 -50.79 -3.96
CA GLN A 60 16.07 -50.01 -4.65
C GLN A 60 15.06 -49.41 -3.67
N GLU A 61 14.69 -50.15 -2.63
CA GLU A 61 13.79 -49.67 -1.58
C GLU A 61 14.43 -48.55 -0.76
N ARG A 62 15.71 -48.67 -0.38
CA ARG A 62 16.46 -47.59 0.29
C ARG A 62 16.53 -46.33 -0.57
N LEU A 63 16.87 -46.45 -1.86
CA LEU A 63 16.88 -45.33 -2.79
C LEU A 63 15.49 -44.69 -2.95
N ARG A 64 14.43 -45.50 -2.95
CA ARG A 64 13.04 -45.00 -2.98
C ARG A 64 12.69 -44.24 -1.71
N GLN A 65 13.01 -44.78 -0.53
CA GLN A 65 12.80 -44.11 0.75
C GLN A 65 13.60 -42.81 0.85
N GLU A 66 14.83 -42.79 0.34
CA GLU A 66 15.67 -41.59 0.31
C GLU A 66 15.10 -40.51 -0.60
N ARG A 67 14.64 -40.86 -1.81
CA ARG A 67 13.94 -39.91 -2.70
C ARG A 67 12.68 -39.33 -2.07
N LEU A 68 11.83 -40.19 -1.49
CA LEU A 68 10.64 -39.74 -0.76
C LEU A 68 10.99 -38.83 0.43
N ARG A 69 12.07 -39.13 1.15
CA ARG A 69 12.58 -38.28 2.23
C ARG A 69 13.04 -36.93 1.70
N GLN A 70 13.76 -36.89 0.58
CA GLN A 70 14.20 -35.64 -0.04
C GLN A 70 13.02 -34.81 -0.55
N GLU A 71 12.02 -35.43 -1.17
CA GLU A 71 10.78 -34.76 -1.59
C GLU A 71 10.02 -34.16 -0.42
N ARG A 72 9.85 -34.91 0.68
CA ARG A 72 9.24 -34.38 1.92
C ARG A 72 10.00 -33.18 2.47
N LEU A 73 11.33 -33.27 2.52
CA LEU A 73 12.17 -32.15 2.98
C LEU A 73 12.07 -30.92 2.06
N ARG A 74 11.93 -31.13 0.75
CA ARG A 74 11.71 -30.04 -0.23
C ARG A 74 10.34 -29.38 0.00
N GLN A 75 9.29 -30.18 0.11
CA GLN A 75 7.93 -29.70 0.40
C GLN A 75 7.89 -28.96 1.73
N GLU A 76 8.47 -29.50 2.80
CA GLU A 76 8.51 -28.85 4.11
C GLU A 76 9.25 -27.50 4.05
N LYS A 77 10.38 -27.42 3.34
CA LYS A 77 11.10 -26.16 3.12
C LYS A 77 10.26 -25.16 2.34
N GLU A 78 9.54 -25.61 1.32
CA GLU A 78 8.65 -24.77 0.52
C GLU A 78 7.47 -24.25 1.35
N THR A 79 6.80 -25.10 2.11
CA THR A 79 5.73 -24.73 3.04
C THR A 79 6.23 -23.72 4.08
N LYS A 80 7.41 -23.92 4.65
CA LYS A 80 8.01 -22.96 5.60
C LYS A 80 8.24 -21.59 4.95
N ARG A 81 8.73 -21.56 3.72
CA ARG A 81 8.92 -20.30 2.95
C ARG A 81 7.60 -19.60 2.67
N ILE A 82 6.57 -20.35 2.27
CA ILE A 82 5.22 -19.83 2.02
C ILE A 82 4.63 -19.27 3.31
N ASN A 83 4.72 -20.01 4.43
CA ASN A 83 4.21 -19.55 5.73
C ASN A 83 4.90 -18.27 6.19
N CYS A 84 6.24 -18.19 6.06
CA CYS A 84 6.99 -16.98 6.38
C CYS A 84 6.52 -15.77 5.55
N ARG A 85 6.34 -15.96 4.23
CA ARG A 85 5.85 -14.92 3.33
C ARG A 85 4.42 -14.48 3.67
N ASN A 86 3.53 -15.44 3.95
CA ASN A 86 2.15 -15.14 4.31
C ASN A 86 2.08 -14.38 5.63
N GLU A 87 2.95 -14.69 6.59
CA GLU A 87 3.07 -13.96 7.85
C GLU A 87 3.54 -12.52 7.65
N GLU A 88 4.49 -12.28 6.73
CA GLU A 88 4.90 -10.93 6.34
C GLU A 88 3.77 -10.14 5.69
N ILE A 89 3.01 -10.76 4.76
CA ILE A 89 1.85 -10.16 4.11
C ILE A 89 0.79 -9.79 5.15
N ARG A 90 0.48 -10.71 6.08
CA ARG A 90 -0.48 -10.46 7.17
C ARG A 90 -0.07 -9.25 8.01
N LYS A 91 1.20 -9.14 8.40
CA LYS A 91 1.73 -7.98 9.14
C LYS A 91 1.61 -6.67 8.35
N LEU A 92 1.80 -6.71 7.03
CA LEU A 92 1.62 -5.55 6.17
C LEU A 92 0.14 -5.17 6.05
N GLU A 93 -0.76 -6.14 5.91
CA GLU A 93 -2.20 -5.93 5.86
C GLU A 93 -2.74 -5.36 7.17
N GLU A 94 -2.30 -5.85 8.33
CA GLU A 94 -2.65 -5.31 9.64
C GLU A 94 -2.25 -3.83 9.78
N LYS A 95 -1.05 -3.48 9.30
CA LYS A 95 -0.60 -2.07 9.25
C LYS A 95 -1.46 -1.23 8.31
N ARG A 96 -1.80 -1.74 7.13
CA ARG A 96 -2.67 -1.04 6.17
C ARG A 96 -4.07 -0.83 6.74
N LEU A 97 -4.66 -1.86 7.33
CA LEU A 97 -5.97 -1.81 7.96
C LEU A 97 -6.00 -0.81 9.11
N ARG A 98 -4.93 -0.71 9.91
CA ARG A 98 -4.81 0.33 10.96
C ARG A 98 -4.86 1.74 10.38
N VAL A 99 -4.12 1.98 9.29
CA VAL A 99 -4.12 3.28 8.62
C VAL A 99 -5.50 3.60 8.06
N GLU A 100 -6.14 2.64 7.38
CA GLU A 100 -7.46 2.82 6.79
C GLU A 100 -8.54 3.07 7.86
N LYS A 101 -8.56 2.30 8.94
CA LYS A 101 -9.44 2.54 10.09
C LYS A 101 -9.28 3.93 10.70
N ARG A 102 -8.06 4.46 10.78
CA ARG A 102 -7.82 5.82 11.28
C ARG A 102 -8.30 6.89 10.32
N LEU A 103 -8.10 6.70 9.01
CA LEU A 103 -8.65 7.62 8.00
C LEU A 103 -10.16 7.68 8.07
N GLU A 104 -10.81 6.53 8.21
CA GLU A 104 -12.26 6.43 8.38
C GLU A 104 -12.71 7.09 9.68
N LYS A 105 -12.05 6.76 10.80
CA LYS A 105 -12.33 7.35 12.13
C LYS A 105 -12.26 8.87 12.12
N PHE A 106 -11.30 9.44 11.40
CA PHE A 106 -11.12 10.89 11.32
C PHE A 106 -11.86 11.55 10.15
N HIS A 107 -12.58 10.77 9.33
CA HIS A 107 -13.24 11.25 8.12
C HIS A 107 -12.29 12.02 7.15
N LEU A 108 -11.04 11.56 7.08
CA LEU A 108 -9.98 12.17 6.27
C LEU A 108 -9.74 11.37 4.99
N ASN A 109 -9.53 12.08 3.89
CA ASN A 109 -8.93 11.49 2.69
C ASN A 109 -7.39 11.48 2.80
N LYS A 110 -6.73 10.72 1.91
CA LYS A 110 -5.26 10.57 1.93
C LYS A 110 -4.49 11.90 1.75
N LYS A 111 -5.03 12.83 0.97
CA LYS A 111 -4.42 14.15 0.73
C LYS A 111 -4.60 15.07 1.93
N GLU A 112 -5.77 15.03 2.58
CA GLU A 112 -6.07 15.76 3.81
C GLU A 112 -5.18 15.27 4.95
N ALA A 113 -5.02 13.95 5.11
CA ALA A 113 -4.09 13.39 6.07
C ALA A 113 -2.65 13.83 5.82
N GLU A 114 -2.21 13.88 4.55
CA GLU A 114 -0.89 14.42 4.18
C GLU A 114 -0.78 15.93 4.46
N LEU A 115 -1.86 16.67 4.30
CA LEU A 115 -1.89 18.11 4.56
C LEU A 115 -1.65 18.39 6.05
N ILE A 116 -2.33 17.65 6.92
CA ILE A 116 -2.30 17.79 8.37
C ILE A 116 -0.98 17.22 8.94
N PHE A 117 -0.69 15.95 8.67
CA PHE A 117 0.40 15.19 9.31
C PHE A 117 1.72 15.22 8.52
N GLY A 118 1.71 15.80 7.32
CA GLY A 118 2.85 15.91 6.41
C GLY A 118 3.08 14.65 5.57
N LYS A 119 4.16 14.65 4.78
CA LYS A 119 4.53 13.55 3.86
C LYS A 119 4.70 12.18 4.54
N THR A 120 4.98 12.17 5.83
CA THR A 120 5.18 10.96 6.64
C THR A 120 3.91 10.48 7.36
N TRP A 121 2.74 11.04 7.04
CA TRP A 121 1.46 10.73 7.71
C TRP A 121 1.18 9.22 7.80
N LYS A 122 1.45 8.46 6.73
CA LYS A 122 1.22 7.01 6.71
C LYS A 122 2.01 6.29 7.80
N LYS A 123 3.30 6.64 7.96
CA LYS A 123 4.15 6.07 9.02
C LYS A 123 3.67 6.47 10.42
N ARG A 124 3.10 7.67 10.57
CA ARG A 124 2.52 8.10 11.85
C ARG A 124 1.26 7.29 12.17
N PHE A 125 0.43 7.03 11.17
CA PHE A 125 -0.82 6.26 11.30
C PHE A 125 -0.57 4.75 11.48
N GLU A 126 0.63 4.25 11.16
CA GLU A 126 1.04 2.89 11.46
C GLU A 126 1.42 2.70 12.94
N LYS A 127 1.79 3.76 13.68
CA LYS A 127 2.18 3.67 15.09
C LYS A 127 1.01 3.29 16.00
N PRO A 128 1.23 2.75 17.22
CA PRO A 128 0.21 2.63 18.26
C PRO A 128 -0.49 3.95 18.61
N ASP A 129 -1.67 3.88 19.23
CA ASP A 129 -2.50 5.07 19.54
C ASP A 129 -1.77 6.02 20.50
N GLU A 130 -1.02 5.48 21.46
CA GLU A 130 -0.31 6.25 22.49
C GLU A 130 0.76 7.17 21.88
N LEU A 131 1.44 6.71 20.83
CA LEU A 131 2.44 7.51 20.12
C LEU A 131 1.83 8.53 19.15
N LEU A 132 0.55 8.36 18.78
CA LEU A 132 -0.15 9.32 17.94
C LEU A 132 -0.49 10.60 18.74
N VAL A 133 -0.54 10.50 20.07
CA VAL A 133 -0.86 11.62 20.98
C VAL A 133 0.10 12.78 20.79
N GLU A 134 1.37 12.47 20.83
CA GLU A 134 2.41 13.46 20.66
C GLU A 134 2.43 14.07 19.26
N GLU A 135 1.89 13.38 18.25
CA GLU A 135 1.73 13.94 16.90
C GLU A 135 0.58 14.96 16.85
N ILE A 136 -0.55 14.65 17.50
CA ILE A 136 -1.72 15.53 17.53
C ILE A 136 -1.48 16.74 18.41
N ARG A 137 -0.81 16.58 19.56
CA ARG A 137 -0.30 17.69 20.38
C ARG A 137 0.56 18.66 19.57
N ARG A 138 1.52 18.13 18.80
CA ARG A 138 2.38 18.94 17.93
C ARG A 138 1.62 19.62 16.79
N ILE A 139 0.57 18.99 16.27
CA ILE A 139 -0.31 19.65 15.29
C ILE A 139 -1.04 20.81 15.95
N GLY A 140 -1.57 20.60 17.16
CA GLY A 140 -2.23 21.62 17.94
C GLY A 140 -1.37 22.88 18.11
N VAL A 141 -0.16 22.73 18.62
CA VAL A 141 0.80 23.86 18.78
C VAL A 141 1.09 24.55 17.44
N LYS A 142 1.15 23.82 16.32
CA LYS A 142 1.35 24.44 15.00
C LYS A 142 0.16 25.25 14.52
N LEU A 143 -1.06 24.92 14.93
CA LEU A 143 -2.25 25.67 14.56
C LEU A 143 -2.31 27.03 15.29
N THR A 144 -1.77 27.09 16.51
CA THR A 144 -1.71 28.33 17.30
C THR A 144 -0.53 29.20 16.88
N ASP A 145 0.64 28.61 16.63
CA ASP A 145 1.90 29.36 16.53
C ASP A 145 2.36 29.61 15.09
N SER A 146 1.77 28.94 14.09
CA SER A 146 2.25 29.00 12.70
C SER A 146 1.17 29.39 11.71
N ASP A 147 1.21 30.66 11.27
CA ASP A 147 0.33 31.18 10.22
C ASP A 147 0.46 30.42 8.89
N SER A 148 1.68 29.98 8.55
CA SER A 148 1.93 29.19 7.35
C SER A 148 1.20 27.84 7.41
N TYR A 149 1.23 27.18 8.55
CA TYR A 149 0.50 25.92 8.75
C TYR A 149 -1.02 26.16 8.80
N LYS A 150 -1.48 27.17 9.56
CA LYS A 150 -2.89 27.58 9.65
C LYS A 150 -3.47 27.87 8.27
N SER A 151 -2.76 28.63 7.43
CA SER A 151 -3.16 28.93 6.06
C SER A 151 -3.24 27.67 5.18
N LYS A 152 -2.24 26.78 5.30
CA LYS A 152 -2.21 25.50 4.58
C LYS A 152 -3.41 24.61 4.90
N VAL A 153 -3.81 24.51 6.15
CA VAL A 153 -4.92 23.63 6.57
C VAL A 153 -6.29 24.32 6.61
N SER A 154 -6.34 25.65 6.45
CA SER A 154 -7.55 26.47 6.46
C SER A 154 -8.71 25.89 5.63
N PRO A 155 -8.50 25.36 4.40
CA PRO A 155 -9.59 24.77 3.61
C PRO A 155 -10.28 23.58 4.27
N ILE A 156 -9.60 22.88 5.18
CA ILE A 156 -10.08 21.67 5.86
C ILE A 156 -10.09 21.83 7.39
N MET A 157 -10.06 23.07 7.89
CA MET A 157 -9.86 23.36 9.32
C MET A 157 -10.89 22.70 10.23
N GLU A 158 -12.17 22.64 9.82
CA GLU A 158 -13.21 21.95 10.61
C GLU A 158 -12.87 20.46 10.79
N LYS A 159 -12.35 19.80 9.75
CA LYS A 159 -11.88 18.41 9.88
C LYS A 159 -10.66 18.28 10.78
N VAL A 160 -9.79 19.28 10.81
CA VAL A 160 -8.63 19.30 11.73
C VAL A 160 -9.13 19.36 13.17
N PHE A 161 -10.13 20.20 13.44
CA PHE A 161 -10.78 20.27 14.73
C PHE A 161 -11.48 18.96 15.10
N ASP A 162 -12.20 18.33 14.17
CA ASP A 162 -12.82 17.02 14.38
C ASP A 162 -11.78 15.93 14.71
N VAL A 163 -10.63 15.93 14.03
CA VAL A 163 -9.52 15.01 14.34
C VAL A 163 -9.04 15.20 15.76
N ILE A 164 -8.87 16.46 16.21
CA ILE A 164 -8.43 16.78 17.56
C ILE A 164 -9.49 16.33 18.57
N ASP A 165 -10.79 16.59 18.35
CA ASP A 165 -11.87 16.19 19.26
C ASP A 165 -12.01 14.69 19.39
N ILE A 166 -12.12 13.99 18.26
CA ILE A 166 -12.26 12.53 18.21
C ILE A 166 -11.09 11.88 18.95
N PHE A 167 -9.91 12.50 18.87
CA PHE A 167 -8.72 12.01 19.52
C PHE A 167 -8.68 12.33 21.01
N ILE A 168 -9.00 13.57 21.43
CA ILE A 168 -9.12 13.95 22.84
C ILE A 168 -10.11 13.02 23.53
N HIS A 169 -11.31 12.87 22.97
CA HIS A 169 -12.36 12.04 23.54
C HIS A 169 -11.98 10.55 23.65
N ASP A 170 -11.40 9.96 22.58
CA ASP A 170 -11.01 8.54 22.56
C ASP A 170 -9.87 8.21 23.53
N ILE A 171 -9.03 9.19 23.87
CA ILE A 171 -7.88 8.99 24.75
C ILE A 171 -8.21 9.34 26.20
N TRP A 172 -8.99 10.40 26.41
CA TRP A 172 -9.56 10.70 27.71
C TRP A 172 -10.35 9.49 28.25
N SER A 173 -11.07 8.77 27.38
CA SER A 173 -11.79 7.55 27.81
C SER A 173 -10.87 6.36 28.09
N LYS A 174 -9.65 6.31 27.54
CA LYS A 174 -8.74 5.15 27.64
C LYS A 174 -7.77 5.26 28.80
N ILE A 175 -7.33 6.47 29.16
CA ILE A 175 -6.24 6.59 30.13
C ILE A 175 -6.71 6.66 31.59
N GLY A 176 -8.01 6.81 31.85
CA GLY A 176 -8.65 6.27 33.06
C GLY A 176 -8.35 6.93 34.42
N ASP A 177 -7.30 7.73 34.56
CA ASP A 177 -7.10 8.67 35.67
C ASP A 177 -5.79 9.44 35.42
N TRP A 178 -5.84 10.77 35.37
CA TRP A 178 -4.64 11.61 35.33
C TRP A 178 -4.84 12.82 36.24
N ASP A 179 -4.85 12.59 37.55
CA ASP A 179 -4.71 13.66 38.55
C ASP A 179 -3.32 14.35 38.49
N ASP A 180 -2.38 13.86 37.67
CA ASP A 180 -0.97 14.30 37.65
C ASP A 180 -0.49 14.97 36.34
N ILE A 181 -1.34 15.12 35.31
CA ILE A 181 -0.98 15.87 34.10
C ILE A 181 -1.82 17.15 34.08
N ASP A 182 -1.16 18.33 34.11
CA ASP A 182 -1.73 19.66 33.81
C ASP A 182 -2.38 19.66 32.40
N PHE A 183 -3.50 18.98 32.26
CA PHE A 183 -4.29 18.81 31.05
C PHE A 183 -5.75 19.24 31.28
N GLU A 184 -6.05 19.71 32.50
CA GLU A 184 -7.38 20.00 33.02
C GLU A 184 -8.11 21.13 32.26
N ASN A 185 -7.43 21.83 31.36
CA ASN A 185 -8.01 22.95 30.61
C ASN A 185 -7.83 22.86 29.08
N TRP A 186 -7.24 21.77 28.59
CA TRP A 186 -6.92 21.66 27.15
C TRP A 186 -8.18 21.62 26.29
N GLU A 187 -9.23 20.89 26.69
CA GLU A 187 -10.45 20.78 25.87
C GLU A 187 -11.15 22.14 25.73
N ASP A 188 -11.22 22.91 26.81
CA ASP A 188 -11.75 24.26 26.82
C ASP A 188 -10.91 25.22 25.96
N ASP A 189 -9.57 25.11 26.03
CA ASP A 189 -8.65 25.89 25.20
C ASP A 189 -8.90 25.64 23.70
N TRP A 190 -9.20 24.41 23.28
CA TRP A 190 -9.44 24.08 21.87
C TRP A 190 -10.80 24.52 21.34
N GLN A 191 -11.84 24.49 22.17
CA GLN A 191 -13.14 25.03 21.77
C GLN A 191 -13.05 26.55 21.58
N VAL A 192 -12.30 27.25 22.44
CA VAL A 192 -12.02 28.69 22.27
C VAL A 192 -11.31 28.97 20.95
N VAL A 193 -10.27 28.20 20.60
CA VAL A 193 -9.54 28.35 19.33
C VAL A 193 -10.45 28.10 18.12
N ARG A 194 -11.30 27.07 18.19
CA ARG A 194 -12.27 26.75 17.13
C ARG A 194 -13.28 27.85 16.93
N ASP A 195 -13.87 28.34 18.01
CA ASP A 195 -14.89 29.38 17.94
C ASP A 195 -14.30 30.72 17.50
N ALA A 196 -13.08 31.05 17.95
CA ALA A 196 -12.33 32.20 17.44
C ALA A 196 -12.12 32.09 15.93
N TRP A 197 -11.71 30.92 15.43
CA TRP A 197 -11.54 30.69 14.00
C TRP A 197 -12.85 30.80 13.21
N ARG A 198 -13.97 30.25 13.72
CA ARG A 198 -15.29 30.39 13.09
C ARG A 198 -15.74 31.83 13.01
N LYS A 199 -15.58 32.59 14.10
CA LYS A 199 -15.89 34.03 14.14
C LYS A 199 -15.03 34.80 13.14
N GLU A 200 -13.73 34.52 13.09
CA GLU A 200 -12.80 35.12 12.13
C GLU A 200 -13.22 34.83 10.68
N LYS A 201 -13.52 33.56 10.37
CA LYS A 201 -13.98 33.14 9.04
C LYS A 201 -15.29 33.82 8.66
N GLN A 202 -16.28 33.80 9.55
CA GLN A 202 -17.58 34.44 9.33
C GLN A 202 -17.43 35.95 9.12
N TYR A 203 -16.58 36.60 9.90
CA TYR A 203 -16.29 38.03 9.78
C TYR A 203 -15.77 38.39 8.38
N TYR A 204 -14.77 37.65 7.87
CA TYR A 204 -14.25 37.89 6.53
C TYR A 204 -15.27 37.59 5.42
N GLN A 205 -16.10 36.55 5.60
CA GLN A 205 -17.19 36.24 4.67
C GLN A 205 -18.22 37.38 4.62
N ASN A 206 -18.73 37.80 5.79
CA ASN A 206 -19.68 38.91 5.89
C ASN A 206 -19.12 40.19 5.28
N ARG A 207 -17.87 40.55 5.59
CA ARG A 207 -17.21 41.74 5.03
C ARG A 207 -17.13 41.68 3.50
N LYS A 208 -16.82 40.49 2.95
CA LYS A 208 -16.78 40.28 1.49
C LYS A 208 -18.18 40.45 0.88
N GLU A 209 -19.21 39.85 1.47
CA GLU A 209 -20.60 40.00 1.03
C GLU A 209 -21.09 41.45 1.11
N GLU A 210 -20.74 42.17 2.17
CA GLU A 210 -21.04 43.60 2.33
C GLU A 210 -20.41 44.44 1.21
N HIS A 211 -19.12 44.21 0.91
CA HIS A 211 -18.45 44.89 -0.19
C HIS A 211 -19.05 44.54 -1.55
N GLU A 212 -19.41 43.28 -1.80
CA GLU A 212 -20.08 42.87 -3.03
C GLU A 212 -21.46 43.52 -3.17
N LYS A 213 -22.22 43.59 -2.07
CA LYS A 213 -23.52 44.27 -2.02
C LYS A 213 -23.41 45.78 -2.20
N GLU A 214 -22.40 46.41 -1.60
CA GLU A 214 -22.13 47.83 -1.78
C GLU A 214 -21.75 48.13 -3.23
N ASN A 215 -20.86 47.32 -3.82
CA ASN A 215 -20.48 47.44 -5.22
C ASN A 215 -21.69 47.27 -6.15
N PHE A 216 -22.55 46.30 -5.88
CA PHE A 216 -23.79 46.11 -6.63
C PHE A 216 -24.75 47.31 -6.48
N ASN A 217 -24.93 47.83 -5.27
CA ASN A 217 -25.77 49.00 -5.02
C ASN A 217 -25.23 50.26 -5.72
N ASN A 218 -23.91 50.43 -5.74
CA ASN A 218 -23.27 51.54 -6.45
C ASN A 218 -23.44 51.38 -7.96
N LEU A 219 -23.31 50.17 -8.49
CA LEU A 219 -23.53 49.86 -9.89
C LEU A 219 -24.98 50.18 -10.31
N GLN A 220 -25.97 49.74 -9.52
CA GLN A 220 -27.38 50.03 -9.74
C GLN A 220 -27.63 51.54 -9.82
N LYS A 221 -27.09 52.34 -8.89
CA LYS A 221 -27.22 53.81 -8.92
C LYS A 221 -26.70 54.43 -10.20
N TYR A 222 -25.60 53.93 -10.77
CA TYR A 222 -25.06 54.46 -12.02
C TYR A 222 -25.95 54.13 -13.22
N TYR A 223 -26.50 52.92 -13.28
CA TYR A 223 -27.48 52.54 -14.30
C TYR A 223 -28.76 53.38 -14.17
N ASP A 224 -29.25 53.60 -12.94
CA ASP A 224 -30.44 54.42 -12.69
C ASP A 224 -30.25 55.88 -13.14
N VAL A 225 -29.05 56.46 -12.95
CA VAL A 225 -28.72 57.82 -13.42
C VAL A 225 -28.73 57.92 -14.96
N LEU A 226 -28.35 56.84 -15.64
CA LEU A 226 -28.45 56.76 -17.11
C LEU A 226 -29.83 56.30 -17.59
N GLU A 227 -30.78 56.04 -16.69
CA GLU A 227 -32.11 55.53 -17.03
C GLU A 227 -32.04 54.17 -17.78
N LEU A 228 -31.06 53.33 -17.42
CA LEU A 228 -30.83 52.00 -17.99
C LEU A 228 -31.09 50.90 -16.96
N ARG A 229 -31.37 49.69 -17.45
CA ARG A 229 -31.42 48.49 -16.61
C ARG A 229 -30.00 48.00 -16.32
N VAL A 230 -29.79 47.44 -15.13
CA VAL A 230 -28.53 46.77 -14.80
C VAL A 230 -28.27 45.64 -15.77
N GLY A 231 -27.05 45.60 -16.32
CA GLY A 231 -26.67 44.64 -17.36
C GLY A 231 -26.82 45.19 -18.79
N ALA A 232 -27.17 46.47 -18.98
CA ALA A 232 -27.13 47.09 -20.30
C ALA A 232 -25.70 47.06 -20.87
N THR A 233 -25.60 46.83 -22.18
CA THR A 233 -24.32 46.74 -22.90
C THR A 233 -23.62 48.09 -23.00
N ILE A 234 -22.30 48.09 -23.20
CA ILE A 234 -21.52 49.33 -23.41
C ILE A 234 -22.09 50.18 -24.55
N LYS A 235 -22.63 49.54 -25.60
CA LYS A 235 -23.25 50.25 -26.73
C LYS A 235 -24.50 51.02 -26.28
N GLU A 236 -25.36 50.39 -25.48
CA GLU A 236 -26.56 51.02 -24.92
C GLU A 236 -26.21 52.14 -23.94
N ILE A 237 -25.22 51.92 -23.06
CA ILE A 237 -24.68 52.93 -22.14
C ILE A 237 -24.19 54.16 -22.91
N LYS A 238 -23.39 53.98 -23.98
CA LYS A 238 -22.88 55.07 -24.82
C LYS A 238 -23.99 55.79 -25.59
N ALA A 239 -24.98 55.06 -26.09
CA ALA A 239 -26.11 55.64 -26.81
C ALA A 239 -26.94 56.54 -25.88
N GLN A 240 -27.29 56.02 -24.70
CA GLN A 240 -28.11 56.73 -23.73
C GLN A 240 -27.40 57.95 -23.12
N TYR A 241 -26.09 57.82 -22.87
CA TYR A 241 -25.25 58.96 -22.47
C TYR A 241 -25.34 60.12 -23.47
N ARG A 242 -25.24 59.85 -24.79
CA ARG A 242 -25.36 60.89 -25.83
C ARG A 242 -26.73 61.57 -25.81
N ILE A 243 -27.80 60.79 -25.64
CA ILE A 243 -29.18 61.30 -25.57
C ILE A 243 -29.34 62.23 -24.35
N LEU A 244 -28.90 61.79 -23.17
CA LEU A 244 -29.00 62.56 -21.93
C LEU A 244 -28.13 63.82 -21.97
N MET A 245 -26.93 63.75 -22.55
CA MET A 245 -26.04 64.91 -22.71
C MET A 245 -26.61 65.96 -23.65
N LEU A 246 -27.29 65.57 -24.73
CA LEU A 246 -27.97 66.53 -25.61
C LEU A 246 -29.14 67.24 -24.90
N LYS A 247 -29.83 66.55 -23.99
CA LYS A 247 -30.98 67.08 -23.22
C LYS A 247 -30.57 68.02 -22.08
N PHE A 248 -29.45 67.75 -21.42
CA PHE A 248 -29.00 68.46 -20.22
C PHE A 248 -27.67 69.22 -20.39
N HIS A 249 -27.24 69.46 -21.64
CA HIS A 249 -26.02 70.24 -21.90
C HIS A 249 -26.13 71.64 -21.25
N PRO A 250 -25.13 72.10 -20.48
CA PRO A 250 -25.20 73.38 -19.78
C PRO A 250 -25.44 74.57 -20.73
N ASP A 251 -24.88 74.52 -21.94
CA ASP A 251 -25.07 75.59 -22.94
C ASP A 251 -26.45 75.60 -23.61
N LYS A 252 -27.16 74.47 -23.63
CA LYS A 252 -28.45 74.33 -24.32
C LYS A 252 -29.64 74.36 -23.36
N ASN A 253 -29.41 74.14 -22.07
CA ASN A 253 -30.46 74.03 -21.07
C ASN A 253 -30.13 74.89 -19.83
N ASN A 254 -30.75 76.07 -19.77
CA ASN A 254 -30.60 77.03 -18.68
C ASN A 254 -31.51 76.75 -17.47
N SER A 255 -32.12 75.57 -17.36
CA SER A 255 -32.95 75.24 -16.20
C SER A 255 -32.12 75.15 -14.91
N PRO A 256 -32.64 75.66 -13.78
CA PRO A 256 -31.99 75.50 -12.49
C PRO A 256 -31.91 74.00 -12.14
N GLY A 257 -30.71 73.42 -12.24
CA GLY A 257 -30.45 72.00 -11.97
C GLY A 257 -29.91 71.18 -13.15
N ALA A 258 -29.94 71.69 -14.38
CA ALA A 258 -29.38 70.99 -15.56
C ALA A 258 -27.88 70.68 -15.39
N THR A 259 -27.09 71.66 -14.94
CA THR A 259 -25.65 71.51 -14.68
C THR A 259 -25.35 70.41 -13.68
N GLN A 260 -26.16 70.28 -12.62
CA GLN A 260 -25.96 69.27 -11.59
C GLN A 260 -26.32 67.86 -12.09
N LYS A 261 -27.39 67.73 -12.89
CA LYS A 261 -27.75 66.46 -13.55
C LYS A 261 -26.68 66.03 -14.57
N CYS A 262 -26.19 66.97 -15.38
CA CYS A 262 -25.13 66.72 -16.36
C CYS A 262 -23.86 66.15 -15.71
N LYS A 263 -23.42 66.74 -14.59
CA LYS A 263 -22.28 66.20 -13.81
C LYS A 263 -22.51 64.77 -13.31
N LYS A 264 -23.72 64.44 -12.84
CA LYS A 264 -24.06 63.07 -12.40
C LYS A 264 -24.04 62.07 -13.55
N ILE A 265 -24.56 62.46 -14.72
CA ILE A 265 -24.57 61.64 -15.94
C ILE A 265 -23.15 61.31 -16.40
N ILE A 266 -22.27 62.32 -16.46
CA ILE A 266 -20.85 62.14 -16.82
C ILE A 266 -20.16 61.20 -15.84
N HIS A 267 -20.38 61.41 -14.53
CA HIS A 267 -19.79 60.57 -13.49
C HIS A 267 -20.25 59.11 -13.59
N ALA A 268 -21.56 58.87 -13.75
CA ALA A 268 -22.13 57.54 -13.89
C ALA A 268 -21.62 56.82 -15.14
N TYR A 269 -21.57 57.51 -16.28
CA TYR A 269 -21.03 56.96 -17.53
C TYR A 269 -19.57 56.53 -17.37
N ASN A 270 -18.71 57.40 -16.82
CA ASN A 270 -17.30 57.08 -16.60
C ASN A 270 -17.12 55.86 -15.70
N LYS A 271 -17.90 55.77 -14.61
CA LYS A 271 -17.85 54.64 -13.68
C LYS A 271 -18.31 53.34 -14.32
N LEU A 272 -19.38 53.36 -15.12
CA LEU A 272 -19.86 52.16 -15.81
C LEU A 272 -18.87 51.65 -16.86
N VAL A 273 -18.23 52.56 -17.61
CA VAL A 273 -17.21 52.19 -18.60
C VAL A 273 -15.91 51.70 -17.96
N GLU A 274 -15.56 52.19 -16.77
CA GLU A 274 -14.42 51.70 -15.99
C GLU A 274 -14.65 50.26 -15.47
N ILE A 275 -15.89 49.96 -15.04
CA ILE A 275 -16.25 48.66 -14.46
C ILE A 275 -16.48 47.60 -15.55
N ILE A 276 -17.03 47.99 -16.71
CA ILE A 276 -17.42 47.07 -17.78
C ILE A 276 -16.39 47.15 -18.92
N PRO A 277 -15.58 46.09 -19.13
CA PRO A 277 -14.50 46.09 -20.12
C PRO A 277 -14.98 46.09 -21.58
#